data_AF-A0A520QIF6-F1
#
_entry.id   AF-A0A520QIF6-F1
#
_cell.length_a   1.000
_cell.length_b   1.000
_cell.length_c   1.000
_cell.angle_alpha   90.00
_cell.angle_beta   90.00
_cell.angle_gamma   90.00
#
_symmetry.space_group_name_H-M   'P 1'
#
loop_
_entity.id
_entity.type
_entity.pdbx_description
1 polymer ?
#
loop_
_entity_poly.entity_id
_entity_poly.type
_entity_poly.pdbx_seq_one_letter_code
_entity_poly.pdbx_strand_id
1 'polypeptide(L)'
;MAEETSDNPPPKDDDILGFAVKMALIAVVIYIGVYSFDQWMRKKDGPWTVTFQTDTNGTPMMVIDWAARGYRNCTLVFPGETAPVGFETVQTNFVDPMHLPQSVPFGSWFYADLTYLPGTVTFDLFPVDANASSKGRRHEIELLPRGLVINRQPYAWEDGLRIEVPAKAKENWQETDVKY
;
A
#
# COMPACT_ATOMS: atom_id res chain seq x y z
N MET A 1 69.34 -18.12 -32.31
CA MET A 1 68.42 -18.05 -31.16
C MET A 1 68.84 -16.82 -30.37
N ALA A 2 68.06 -15.75 -30.46
CA ALA A 2 68.26 -14.54 -29.65
C ALA A 2 66.88 -14.19 -29.10
N GLU A 3 66.72 -14.32 -27.79
CA GLU A 3 65.56 -13.85 -27.03
C GLU A 3 65.57 -12.31 -27.06
N GLU A 4 64.55 -11.71 -27.66
CA GLU A 4 64.20 -10.31 -27.39
C GLU A 4 63.59 -10.24 -26.00
N THR A 5 64.35 -9.71 -25.05
CA THR A 5 63.85 -9.28 -23.74
C THR A 5 63.07 -7.97 -23.92
N SER A 6 61.74 -8.07 -23.90
CA SER A 6 60.82 -6.92 -23.88
C SER A 6 60.98 -6.12 -22.58
N ASP A 7 61.71 -5.01 -22.64
CA ASP A 7 61.88 -4.03 -21.56
C ASP A 7 60.66 -3.09 -21.47
N ASN A 8 59.51 -3.65 -21.06
CA ASN A 8 58.36 -2.84 -20.66
C ASN A 8 58.35 -2.78 -19.13
N PRO A 9 58.47 -1.59 -18.50
CA PRO A 9 58.38 -1.48 -17.06
C PRO A 9 57.00 -1.96 -16.58
N PRO A 10 56.93 -2.66 -15.43
CA PRO A 10 55.65 -3.12 -14.90
C PRO A 10 54.71 -1.92 -14.66
N PRO A 11 53.39 -2.09 -14.84
CA PRO A 11 52.43 -1.01 -14.63
C PRO A 11 52.62 -0.40 -13.24
N LYS A 12 52.64 0.93 -13.16
CA LYS A 12 52.83 1.65 -11.90
C LYS A 12 51.59 1.46 -11.02
N ASP A 13 51.75 0.93 -9.81
CA ASP A 13 50.65 0.66 -8.88
C ASP A 13 49.77 1.91 -8.59
N ASP A 14 50.36 3.11 -8.69
CA ASP A 14 49.68 4.40 -8.53
C ASP A 14 48.57 4.66 -9.58
N ASP A 15 48.71 4.15 -10.81
CA ASP A 15 47.69 4.33 -11.86
C ASP A 15 46.44 3.48 -11.58
N ILE A 16 46.63 2.28 -11.02
CA ILE A 16 45.54 1.37 -10.67
C ILE A 16 44.76 1.92 -9.47
N LEU A 17 45.47 2.41 -8.45
CA LEU A 17 44.82 3.00 -7.28
C LEU A 17 44.03 4.27 -7.66
N GLY A 18 44.60 5.15 -8.48
CA GLY A 18 43.92 6.35 -8.96
C GLY A 18 42.68 6.04 -9.81
N PHE A 19 42.74 5.03 -10.67
CA PHE A 19 41.58 4.55 -11.43
C PHE A 19 40.51 3.95 -10.51
N ALA A 20 40.90 3.08 -9.58
CA ALA A 20 39.97 2.45 -8.63
C ALA A 20 39.24 3.50 -7.77
N VAL A 21 39.96 4.52 -7.27
CA VAL A 21 39.35 5.61 -6.50
C VAL A 21 38.34 6.41 -7.34
N LYS A 22 38.68 6.75 -8.59
CA LYS A 22 37.74 7.44 -9.50
C LYS A 22 36.48 6.61 -9.75
N MET A 23 36.64 5.32 -10.02
CA MET A 23 35.52 4.40 -10.23
C MET A 23 34.65 4.25 -8.97
N ALA A 24 35.28 4.16 -7.79
CA ALA A 24 34.57 4.11 -6.51
C ALA A 24 33.76 5.38 -6.27
N LEU A 25 34.32 6.56 -6.54
CA LEU A 25 33.59 7.83 -6.42
C LEU A 25 32.40 7.90 -7.37
N ILE A 26 32.58 7.48 -8.63
CA ILE A 26 31.48 7.41 -9.60
C ILE A 26 30.39 6.46 -9.11
N ALA A 27 30.76 5.27 -8.63
CA ALA A 27 29.82 4.29 -8.09
C ALA A 27 29.01 4.85 -6.91
N VAL A 28 29.66 5.56 -5.99
CA VAL A 28 29.00 6.21 -4.85
C VAL A 28 28.01 7.29 -5.31
N VAL A 29 28.40 8.14 -6.27
CA VAL A 29 27.51 9.18 -6.81
C VAL A 29 26.29 8.57 -7.48
N ILE A 30 26.47 7.53 -8.30
CA ILE A 30 25.37 6.80 -8.95
C ILE A 30 24.46 6.17 -7.89
N TYR A 31 25.04 5.50 -6.89
CA TYR A 31 24.29 4.88 -5.81
C TYR A 31 23.41 5.90 -5.07
N ILE A 32 24.00 7.04 -4.66
CA ILE A 32 23.25 8.11 -3.98
C ILE A 32 22.13 8.64 -4.87
N GLY A 33 22.39 8.87 -6.16
CA GLY A 33 21.38 9.37 -7.10
C GLY A 33 20.21 8.41 -7.26
N VAL A 34 20.49 7.14 -7.56
CA VAL A 34 19.47 6.10 -7.75
C VAL A 34 18.70 5.84 -6.45
N TYR A 35 19.39 5.73 -5.32
CA TYR A 35 18.75 5.53 -4.02
C TYR A 35 17.83 6.70 -3.65
N SER A 36 18.30 7.95 -3.83
CA SER A 36 17.50 9.14 -3.53
C SER A 36 16.28 9.23 -4.43
N PHE A 37 16.43 8.90 -5.72
CA PHE A 37 15.31 8.86 -6.66
C PHE A 37 14.29 7.77 -6.29
N ASP A 38 14.74 6.57 -5.94
CA ASP A 38 13.87 5.50 -5.44
C ASP A 38 13.11 5.95 -4.19
N GLN A 39 13.82 6.48 -3.18
CA GLN A 39 13.20 6.98 -1.94
C GLN A 39 12.17 8.09 -2.20
N TRP A 40 12.41 8.98 -3.16
CA TRP A 40 11.45 9.98 -3.58
C TRP A 40 10.23 9.33 -4.27
N MET A 41 10.44 8.44 -5.24
CA MET A 41 9.37 7.73 -5.94
C MET A 41 8.45 6.98 -4.97
N ARG A 42 9.00 6.37 -3.92
CA ARG A 42 8.21 5.64 -2.91
C ARG A 42 7.25 6.53 -2.12
N LYS A 43 7.55 7.83 -1.99
CA LYS A 43 6.83 8.75 -1.10
C LYS A 43 6.04 9.84 -1.83
N LYS A 44 6.35 10.11 -3.10
CA LYS A 44 5.85 11.29 -3.83
C LYS A 44 4.32 11.43 -3.87
N ASP A 45 3.57 10.33 -3.91
CA ASP A 45 2.11 10.36 -4.03
C ASP A 45 1.39 10.30 -2.67
N GLY A 46 2.14 10.17 -1.57
CA GLY A 46 1.59 10.12 -0.21
C GLY A 46 0.68 8.91 0.06
N PRO A 47 0.33 8.64 1.32
CA PRO A 47 -0.46 7.48 1.70
C PRO A 47 -1.96 7.67 1.47
N TRP A 48 -2.71 6.57 1.62
CA TRP A 48 -4.13 6.63 1.94
C TRP A 48 -4.35 7.15 3.37
N THR A 49 -5.23 8.12 3.51
CA THR A 49 -5.77 8.53 4.81
C THR A 49 -7.18 7.97 4.93
N VAL A 50 -7.42 7.16 5.96
CA VAL A 50 -8.72 6.53 6.18
C VAL A 50 -9.24 6.90 7.56
N THR A 51 -10.47 7.41 7.58
CA THR A 51 -11.18 7.77 8.78
C THR A 51 -12.36 6.83 8.98
N PHE A 52 -12.32 6.06 10.04
CA PHE A 52 -13.44 5.26 10.51
C PHE A 52 -14.31 6.13 11.42
N GLN A 53 -15.58 6.29 11.08
CA GLN A 53 -16.51 7.12 11.84
C GLN A 53 -17.92 6.53 11.79
N THR A 54 -18.85 7.16 12.49
CA THR A 54 -20.28 6.83 12.45
C THR A 54 -21.08 8.06 12.05
N ASP A 55 -22.20 7.83 11.36
CA ASP A 55 -23.16 8.90 11.05
C ASP A 55 -23.94 9.35 12.30
N THR A 56 -24.76 10.39 12.16
CA THR A 56 -25.72 10.84 13.19
C THR A 56 -26.67 9.74 13.63
N ASN A 57 -26.93 8.77 12.75
CA ASN A 57 -27.78 7.59 13.02
C ASN A 57 -26.99 6.40 13.61
N GLY A 58 -25.69 6.56 13.90
CA GLY A 58 -24.81 5.49 14.39
C GLY A 58 -24.38 4.48 13.32
N THR A 59 -24.73 4.72 12.05
CA THR A 59 -24.33 3.84 10.93
C THR A 59 -22.82 3.95 10.69
N PRO A 60 -22.09 2.83 10.61
CA PRO A 60 -20.65 2.85 10.34
C PRO A 60 -20.32 3.45 8.97
N MET A 61 -19.28 4.26 8.92
CA MET A 61 -18.77 4.90 7.71
C MET A 61 -17.24 4.86 7.68
N MET A 62 -16.69 4.65 6.49
CA MET A 62 -15.27 4.77 6.21
C MET A 62 -15.08 5.89 5.19
N VAL A 63 -14.35 6.93 5.56
CA VAL A 63 -13.97 8.03 4.67
C VAL A 63 -12.54 7.83 4.24
N ILE A 64 -12.29 7.92 2.94
CA ILE A 64 -10.98 7.73 2.33
C ILE A 64 -10.59 9.03 1.64
N ASP A 65 -9.38 9.48 1.93
CA ASP A 65 -8.76 10.66 1.34
C ASP A 65 -7.42 10.28 0.70
N TRP A 66 -7.17 10.84 -0.48
CA TRP A 66 -5.88 10.74 -1.16
C TRP A 66 -5.43 12.11 -1.67
N ALA A 67 -4.60 12.76 -0.86
CA ALA A 67 -4.21 14.15 -1.06
C ALA A 67 -3.49 14.41 -2.39
N ALA A 68 -2.61 13.52 -2.84
CA ALA A 68 -1.78 13.77 -4.04
C ALA A 68 -2.59 13.78 -5.34
N ARG A 69 -3.74 13.10 -5.38
CA ARG A 69 -4.67 13.18 -6.52
C ARG A 69 -5.91 14.01 -6.25
N GLY A 70 -6.03 14.59 -5.06
CA GLY A 70 -7.13 15.48 -4.72
C GLY A 70 -8.47 14.79 -4.48
N TYR A 71 -8.51 13.46 -4.38
CA TYR A 71 -9.74 12.74 -4.01
C TYR A 71 -9.97 12.92 -2.52
N ARG A 72 -11.07 13.59 -2.17
CA ARG A 72 -11.41 13.89 -0.77
C ARG A 72 -12.82 13.43 -0.45
N ASN A 73 -13.04 13.10 0.81
CA ASN A 73 -14.33 12.69 1.36
C ASN A 73 -14.97 11.49 0.63
N CYS A 74 -14.16 10.58 0.07
CA CYS A 74 -14.67 9.37 -0.56
C CYS A 74 -15.25 8.46 0.54
N THR A 75 -16.57 8.40 0.64
CA THR A 75 -17.28 7.82 1.77
C THR A 75 -17.92 6.48 1.42
N LEU A 76 -17.59 5.46 2.20
CA LEU A 76 -18.27 4.17 2.21
C LEU A 76 -19.19 4.13 3.42
N VAL A 77 -20.47 3.89 3.18
CA VAL A 77 -21.50 3.77 4.22
C VAL A 77 -21.91 2.32 4.30
N PHE A 78 -22.00 1.78 5.51
CA PHE A 78 -22.33 0.37 5.73
C PHE A 78 -23.73 0.22 6.36
N PRO A 79 -24.82 0.37 5.59
CA PRO A 79 -26.16 0.26 6.14
C PRO A 79 -26.47 -1.18 6.57
N GLY A 80 -27.04 -1.31 7.76
CA GLY A 80 -27.33 -2.60 8.40
C GLY A 80 -26.16 -3.17 9.20
N GLU A 81 -24.99 -2.54 9.17
CA GLU A 81 -23.87 -2.87 10.06
C GLU A 81 -23.93 -2.08 11.36
N THR A 82 -23.26 -2.60 12.39
CA THR A 82 -23.21 -1.99 13.72
C THR A 82 -21.77 -1.73 14.11
N ALA A 83 -21.48 -0.49 14.56
CA ALA A 83 -20.16 -0.15 15.08
C ALA A 83 -19.92 -0.82 16.44
N PRO A 84 -18.66 -1.04 16.84
CA PRO A 84 -18.35 -1.53 18.18
C PRO A 84 -18.95 -0.63 19.28
N VAL A 85 -19.30 -1.22 20.42
CA VAL A 85 -19.83 -0.47 21.56
C VAL A 85 -18.77 0.52 22.06
N GLY A 86 -19.15 1.80 22.20
CA GLY A 86 -18.23 2.86 22.62
C GLY A 86 -17.22 3.28 21.55
N PHE A 87 -17.49 2.98 20.27
CA PHE A 87 -16.64 3.39 19.17
C PHE A 87 -16.53 4.92 19.06
N GLU A 88 -15.28 5.40 18.99
CA GLU A 88 -14.94 6.79 18.68
C GLU A 88 -14.32 6.88 17.29
N THR A 89 -14.39 8.06 16.67
CA THR A 89 -13.81 8.27 15.33
C THR A 89 -12.29 8.06 15.36
N VAL A 90 -11.78 7.23 14.45
CA VAL A 90 -10.34 6.93 14.34
C VAL A 90 -9.88 7.23 12.94
N GLN A 91 -8.85 8.07 12.82
CA GLN A 91 -8.16 8.36 11.58
C GLN A 91 -6.78 7.68 11.57
N THR A 92 -6.45 7.01 10.48
CA THR A 92 -5.16 6.35 10.29
C THR A 92 -4.60 6.59 8.90
N ASN A 93 -3.28 6.54 8.78
CA ASN A 93 -2.56 6.64 7.53
C ASN A 93 -1.79 5.34 7.29
N PHE A 94 -1.89 4.78 6.09
CA PHE A 94 -1.21 3.54 5.73
C PHE A 94 0.11 3.85 5.03
N VAL A 95 1.17 4.00 5.82
CA VAL A 95 2.51 4.42 5.36
C VAL A 95 3.59 3.35 5.51
N ASP A 96 3.55 2.60 6.62
CA ASP A 96 4.64 1.72 7.00
C ASP A 96 4.25 0.24 6.78
N PRO A 97 5.13 -0.57 6.17
CA PRO A 97 4.96 -2.01 6.12
C PRO A 97 4.89 -2.58 7.54
N MET A 98 3.91 -3.45 7.80
CA MET A 98 3.76 -4.09 9.09
C MET A 98 3.30 -5.55 8.95
N HIS A 99 3.40 -6.32 10.05
CA HIS A 99 2.93 -7.70 10.08
C HIS A 99 1.41 -7.73 10.03
N LEU A 100 0.86 -8.23 8.92
CA LEU A 100 -0.59 -8.38 8.71
C LEU A 100 -1.04 -9.81 9.05
N PRO A 101 -2.31 -10.01 9.45
CA PRO A 101 -3.37 -9.00 9.56
C PRO A 101 -3.30 -8.13 10.82
N GLN A 102 -3.78 -6.90 10.73
CA GLN A 102 -3.92 -5.97 11.85
C GLN A 102 -5.38 -5.60 12.08
N SER A 103 -5.77 -5.44 13.35
CA SER A 103 -7.13 -5.04 13.70
C SER A 103 -7.37 -3.58 13.34
N VAL A 104 -8.50 -3.31 12.70
CA VAL A 104 -9.04 -1.96 12.46
C VAL A 104 -10.46 -1.90 13.02
N PRO A 105 -11.04 -0.71 13.25
CA PRO A 105 -12.28 -0.61 14.02
C PRO A 105 -13.46 -1.48 13.55
N PHE A 106 -13.59 -1.69 12.23
CA PHE A 106 -14.68 -2.48 11.65
C PHE A 106 -14.25 -3.86 11.16
N GLY A 107 -13.04 -4.33 11.48
CA GLY A 107 -12.56 -5.63 11.02
C GLY A 107 -11.04 -5.74 11.05
N SER A 108 -10.44 -6.14 9.93
CA SER A 108 -8.99 -6.25 9.80
C SER A 108 -8.47 -5.70 8.49
N TRP A 109 -7.27 -5.13 8.55
CA TRP A 109 -6.42 -4.88 7.40
C TRP A 109 -5.55 -6.11 7.21
N PHE A 110 -5.74 -6.85 6.11
CA PHE A 110 -5.10 -8.16 5.93
C PHE A 110 -4.06 -8.21 4.82
N TYR A 111 -4.09 -7.25 3.88
CA TYR A 111 -3.11 -7.18 2.80
C TYR A 111 -2.70 -5.74 2.54
N ALA A 112 -1.41 -5.54 2.23
CA ALA A 112 -0.93 -4.29 1.69
C ALA A 112 0.35 -4.46 0.87
N ASP A 113 0.49 -3.59 -0.12
CA ASP A 113 1.76 -3.28 -0.77
C ASP A 113 1.99 -1.78 -0.64
N LEU A 114 2.89 -1.40 0.28
CA LEU A 114 3.25 -0.01 0.57
C LEU A 114 4.66 0.33 0.05
N THR A 115 5.17 -0.44 -0.92
CA THR A 115 6.50 -0.19 -1.51
C THR A 115 6.55 1.19 -2.15
N TYR A 116 5.50 1.55 -2.90
CA TYR A 116 5.28 2.87 -3.47
C TYR A 116 3.91 3.38 -3.01
N LEU A 117 3.89 4.52 -2.33
CA LEU A 117 2.66 5.12 -1.85
C LEU A 117 1.80 5.66 -3.02
N PRO A 118 0.46 5.67 -2.90
CA PRO A 118 -0.32 5.26 -1.72
C PRO A 118 -0.41 3.73 -1.55
N GLY A 119 0.05 2.98 -2.57
CA GLY A 119 0.09 1.52 -2.53
C GLY A 119 -1.29 0.87 -2.58
N THR A 120 -1.31 -0.41 -2.26
CA THR A 120 -2.54 -1.20 -2.11
C THR A 120 -2.82 -1.44 -0.64
N VAL A 121 -4.08 -1.27 -0.22
CA VAL A 121 -4.54 -1.61 1.14
C VAL A 121 -5.86 -2.34 1.05
N THR A 122 -5.94 -3.55 1.64
CA THR A 122 -7.14 -4.38 1.58
C THR A 122 -7.66 -4.72 2.97
N PHE A 123 -8.96 -4.50 3.15
CA PHE A 123 -9.67 -4.74 4.39
C PHE A 123 -10.68 -5.86 4.26
N ASP A 124 -10.80 -6.65 5.34
CA ASP A 124 -11.90 -7.55 5.61
C ASP A 124 -12.77 -6.90 6.71
N LEU A 125 -13.90 -6.32 6.32
CA LEU A 125 -14.78 -5.57 7.23
C LEU A 125 -16.07 -6.35 7.56
N PHE A 126 -16.53 -6.18 8.80
CA PHE A 126 -17.73 -6.78 9.38
C PHE A 126 -17.88 -8.29 9.10
N PRO A 127 -16.85 -9.12 9.42
CA PRO A 127 -16.92 -10.55 9.18
C PRO A 127 -18.04 -11.20 10.00
N VAL A 128 -18.79 -12.11 9.38
CA VAL A 128 -19.86 -12.91 9.99
C VAL A 128 -19.64 -14.38 9.64
N ASP A 129 -19.98 -15.28 10.56
CA ASP A 129 -19.87 -16.74 10.36
C ASP A 129 -18.41 -17.22 10.18
N ALA A 130 -17.42 -16.45 10.64
CA ALA A 130 -16.01 -16.82 10.57
C ALA A 130 -15.69 -17.96 11.54
N ASN A 131 -14.89 -18.93 11.10
CA ASN A 131 -14.43 -20.07 11.89
C ASN A 131 -12.99 -20.46 11.51
N ALA A 132 -12.45 -21.52 12.11
CA ALA A 132 -11.07 -21.95 11.88
C ALA A 132 -10.76 -22.31 10.41
N SER A 133 -11.77 -22.69 9.62
CA SER A 133 -11.63 -23.13 8.22
C SER A 133 -12.20 -22.13 7.21
N SER A 134 -12.83 -21.04 7.66
CA SER A 134 -13.52 -20.09 6.79
C SER A 134 -13.43 -18.68 7.36
N LYS A 135 -13.06 -17.72 6.50
CA LYS A 135 -13.10 -16.28 6.85
C LYS A 135 -14.53 -15.74 7.01
N GLY A 136 -15.54 -16.53 6.65
CA GLY A 136 -16.93 -16.12 6.72
C GLY A 136 -17.31 -15.07 5.67
N ARG A 137 -18.55 -14.61 5.76
CA ARG A 137 -19.08 -13.55 4.88
C ARG A 137 -18.60 -12.19 5.38
N ARG A 138 -18.08 -11.36 4.48
CA ARG A 138 -17.47 -10.06 4.83
C ARG A 138 -17.57 -9.05 3.70
N HIS A 139 -17.27 -7.79 4.00
CA HIS A 139 -17.02 -6.77 2.99
C HIS A 139 -15.52 -6.71 2.71
N GLU A 140 -15.14 -6.97 1.45
CA GLU A 140 -13.75 -6.86 1.00
C GLU A 140 -13.58 -5.49 0.36
N ILE A 141 -12.77 -4.62 0.97
CA ILE A 141 -12.53 -3.26 0.47
C ILE A 141 -11.06 -3.14 0.11
N GLU A 142 -10.75 -2.84 -1.15
CA GLU A 142 -9.39 -2.70 -1.64
C GLU A 142 -9.18 -1.29 -2.20
N LEU A 143 -8.23 -0.57 -1.61
CA LEU A 143 -7.79 0.74 -2.05
C LEU A 143 -6.65 0.54 -3.04
N LEU A 144 -6.88 0.84 -4.32
CA LEU A 144 -5.83 0.82 -5.35
C LEU A 144 -5.63 2.22 -5.93
N PRO A 145 -4.41 2.56 -6.39
CA PRO A 145 -4.17 3.83 -7.08
C PRO A 145 -5.00 3.98 -8.36
N ARG A 146 -5.44 2.87 -8.97
CA ARG A 146 -6.26 2.85 -10.19
C ARG A 146 -7.76 2.96 -9.96
N GLY A 147 -8.23 2.71 -8.73
CA GLY A 147 -9.65 2.66 -8.42
C GLY A 147 -9.91 2.02 -7.06
N LEU A 148 -11.13 2.17 -6.58
CA LEU A 148 -11.61 1.49 -5.39
C LEU A 148 -12.23 0.16 -5.82
N VAL A 149 -11.94 -0.93 -5.12
CA VAL A 149 -12.65 -2.21 -5.34
C VAL A 149 -13.41 -2.55 -4.07
N ILE A 150 -14.70 -2.76 -4.22
CA ILE A 150 -15.61 -3.12 -3.13
C ILE A 150 -16.24 -4.44 -3.51
N ASN A 151 -16.06 -5.47 -2.69
CA ASN A 151 -16.64 -6.78 -2.94
C ASN A 151 -16.32 -7.27 -4.36
N ARG A 152 -15.07 -7.06 -4.78
CA ARG A 152 -14.52 -7.41 -6.10
C ARG A 152 -15.19 -6.72 -7.29
N GLN A 153 -15.97 -5.67 -7.05
CA GLN A 153 -16.49 -4.79 -8.07
C GLN A 153 -15.65 -3.50 -8.13
N PRO A 154 -15.11 -3.12 -9.30
CA PRO A 154 -14.31 -1.91 -9.44
C PRO A 154 -15.18 -0.65 -9.52
N TYR A 155 -14.72 0.40 -8.86
CA TYR A 155 -15.26 1.75 -8.87
C TYR A 155 -14.14 2.74 -9.19
N ALA A 156 -14.40 3.67 -10.10
CA ALA A 156 -13.46 4.75 -10.38
C ALA A 156 -13.39 5.71 -9.20
N TRP A 157 -12.21 6.30 -8.96
CA TRP A 157 -12.07 7.37 -7.98
C TRP A 157 -12.71 8.65 -8.50
N GLU A 158 -13.64 9.20 -7.73
CA GLU A 158 -14.29 10.48 -7.96
C GLU A 158 -14.25 11.30 -6.67
N ASP A 159 -14.12 12.62 -6.79
CA ASP A 159 -14.13 13.50 -5.62
C ASP A 159 -15.51 13.48 -4.94
N GLY A 160 -15.55 13.31 -3.62
CA GLY A 160 -16.79 13.14 -2.88
C GLY A 160 -17.57 11.86 -3.20
N LEU A 161 -16.93 10.84 -3.79
CA LEU A 161 -17.54 9.54 -4.09
C LEU A 161 -18.27 9.01 -2.85
N ARG A 162 -19.53 8.64 -2.99
CA ARG A 162 -20.31 8.02 -1.90
C ARG A 162 -20.92 6.72 -2.35
N ILE A 163 -20.57 5.63 -1.67
CA ILE A 163 -21.06 4.28 -1.98
C ILE A 163 -21.69 3.67 -0.74
N GLU A 164 -22.89 3.12 -0.91
CA GLU A 164 -23.55 2.30 0.11
C GLU A 164 -23.19 0.83 -0.09
N VAL A 165 -22.69 0.21 0.98
CA VAL A 165 -22.25 -1.18 1.01
C VAL A 165 -23.13 -1.92 2.03
N PRO A 166 -24.31 -2.40 1.62
CA PRO A 166 -25.28 -2.95 2.56
C PRO A 166 -24.85 -4.32 3.08
N ALA A 167 -25.25 -4.66 4.31
CA ALA A 167 -24.94 -5.95 4.96
C ALA A 167 -25.23 -7.19 4.10
N LYS A 168 -26.29 -7.14 3.27
CA LYS A 168 -26.68 -8.22 2.35
C LYS A 168 -25.66 -8.49 1.24
N ALA A 169 -24.77 -7.54 0.97
CA ALA A 169 -23.73 -7.65 -0.04
C ALA A 169 -22.47 -8.36 0.48
N LYS A 170 -22.43 -8.80 1.75
CA LYS A 170 -21.33 -9.62 2.26
C LYS A 170 -21.29 -10.95 1.54
N GLU A 171 -20.09 -11.37 1.17
CA GLU A 171 -19.87 -12.65 0.50
C GLU A 171 -18.71 -13.40 1.15
N ASN A 172 -18.73 -14.74 1.03
CA ASN A 172 -17.67 -15.58 1.57
C ASN A 172 -16.63 -15.84 0.48
N TRP A 173 -15.83 -14.81 0.20
CA TRP A 173 -14.82 -14.85 -0.84
C TRP A 173 -13.77 -15.93 -0.56
N GLN A 174 -13.66 -16.90 -1.46
CA GLN A 174 -12.58 -17.88 -1.44
C GLN A 174 -11.34 -17.33 -2.16
N GLU A 175 -10.18 -17.91 -1.85
CA GLU A 175 -8.91 -17.59 -2.51
C GLU A 175 -8.93 -17.93 -4.02
N THR A 176 -9.75 -18.91 -4.41
CA THR A 176 -9.97 -19.33 -5.80
C THR A 176 -10.80 -18.37 -6.64
N ASP A 177 -11.51 -17.45 -5.99
CA ASP A 177 -12.50 -16.60 -6.67
C ASP A 177 -11.86 -15.32 -7.25
N VAL A 178 -10.55 -15.14 -7.12
CA VAL A 178 -9.82 -13.95 -7.59
C VAL A 178 -9.66 -14.03 -9.10
N LYS A 179 -10.50 -13.29 -9.84
CA LYS A 179 -10.34 -13.08 -11.27
C LYS A 179 -9.49 -11.82 -11.46
N TYR A 180 -8.19 -11.99 -11.67
CA TYR A 180 -7.36 -10.95 -12.27
C TYR A 180 -7.63 -10.89 -13.78
#